data_AF-A0A9P6LLD3-F1
#
_entry.id   AF-A0A9P6LLD3-F1
#
_cell.length_a   1.000
_cell.length_b   1.000
_cell.length_c   1.000
_cell.angle_alpha   90.00
_cell.angle_beta   90.00
_cell.angle_gamma   90.00
#
_symmetry.space_group_name_H-M   'P 1'
#
loop_
_entity.id
_entity.type
_entity.pdbx_description
1 polymer ?
#
loop_
_entity_poly.entity_id
_entity_poly.type
_entity_poly.pdbx_seq_one_letter_code
_entity_poly.pdbx_strand_id
1 'polypeptide(L)'
;MEHILDYLIVKTPKFKETMKLSEPTRHAQDSMSNFWATVTQMRPGGPELTRYAVSRTVNNLIYNDAPIMTVGDTVSKYQALPTSIDTKGLGLNAAATGVTGKMEWMKDVMKKISTQEGYTSHEFEKLASFFRSTWIQMPDETSSPRSMRPRYVKRDFERAGHSDSGFAQGGQAVENSRLNLKNADTDSCAEGSRTPLKSSALYMPFFSFSKYHENEISERDSRPSSALNSVKSTNERPDEMIEREYLRKRQKLFKAYEKAVIHGSSPLDEYQYHFDGDAESSKDRDSRNRSQVVTRCITKLRRRLQTKERHTEELEMDQPNCWPIIRVGQLWAWTIADAWLITSTSCAKSEAQSSFVYDVFEHLKRLAEEGDQVTGPATPGELLKMIVEHCVSAYEKQVNIGDEEPPQQRSIRQMFSDSINDTVRGETDLFRLFLKRDPPAEGLTTEKLQNATLDAAKLLYDIKDVRDELNILKNVANLQQRVQSDLEKSFTKGSNNNDERDLTATYVCDDIAELEKVAERINDALNTTITLHESEIANLEAIEAAKQGRKIFAFTVVTIIFVSAPIPSVVVQCRSRQEP
;
A
#
# COMPACT_ATOMS: atom_id res chain seq x y z
N MET A 1 -1.75 -15.27 -20.59
CA MET A 1 -0.73 -14.30 -21.07
C MET A 1 0.46 -14.14 -20.10
N GLU A 2 0.38 -14.65 -18.86
CA GLU A 2 1.43 -14.49 -17.83
C GLU A 2 2.74 -15.25 -18.11
N HIS A 3 2.72 -16.29 -18.94
CA HIS A 3 3.91 -17.10 -19.26
C HIS A 3 4.83 -16.51 -20.35
N ILE A 4 4.44 -15.41 -21.01
CA ILE A 4 5.26 -14.78 -22.07
C ILE A 4 6.23 -13.74 -21.50
N LEU A 5 5.91 -13.15 -20.33
CA LEU A 5 6.71 -12.09 -19.71
C LEU A 5 7.97 -12.60 -19.01
N ASP A 6 8.07 -13.90 -18.72
CA ASP A 6 9.27 -14.50 -18.12
C ASP A 6 10.41 -14.72 -19.15
N TYR A 7 10.13 -14.60 -20.45
CA TYR A 7 11.13 -14.75 -21.53
C TYR A 7 11.75 -13.45 -22.03
N LEU A 8 11.27 -12.28 -21.59
CA LEU A 8 11.81 -10.97 -21.98
C LEU A 8 12.87 -10.50 -20.98
N ILE A 9 13.96 -11.27 -20.84
CA ILE A 9 15.22 -10.69 -20.34
C ILE A 9 15.78 -9.83 -21.49
N VAL A 10 15.31 -8.58 -21.56
CA VAL A 10 15.91 -7.57 -22.43
C VAL A 10 17.38 -7.47 -22.02
N LYS A 11 18.29 -7.85 -22.93
CA LYS A 11 19.73 -7.65 -22.78
C LYS A 11 19.97 -6.15 -22.67
N THR A 12 20.04 -5.63 -21.45
CA THR A 12 20.48 -4.27 -21.22
C THR A 12 21.92 -4.13 -21.72
N PRO A 13 22.26 -3.03 -22.41
CA PRO A 13 23.62 -2.81 -22.86
C PRO A 13 24.58 -2.85 -21.67
N LYS A 14 25.69 -3.57 -21.81
CA LYS A 14 26.75 -3.67 -20.78
C LYS A 14 27.45 -2.32 -20.62
N PHE A 15 26.82 -1.39 -19.92
CA PHE A 15 27.45 -0.15 -19.49
C PHE A 15 28.34 -0.43 -18.29
N LYS A 16 29.65 -0.22 -18.44
CA LYS A 16 30.62 -0.38 -17.34
C LYS A 16 30.31 0.67 -16.25
N GLU A 17 29.89 0.22 -15.06
CA GLU A 17 29.58 1.13 -13.95
C GLU A 17 30.88 1.60 -13.30
N THR A 18 31.00 2.90 -13.07
CA THR A 18 32.15 3.47 -12.35
C THR A 18 31.88 3.48 -10.85
N MET A 19 32.90 3.20 -10.04
CA MET A 19 32.83 3.38 -8.57
C MET A 19 32.75 4.85 -8.14
N LYS A 20 32.90 5.80 -9.07
CA LYS A 20 32.71 7.23 -8.80
C LYS A 20 31.24 7.51 -8.42
N LEU A 21 31.06 8.26 -7.33
CA LEU A 21 29.76 8.76 -6.91
C LEU A 21 29.20 9.69 -7.99
N SER A 22 27.88 9.69 -8.12
CA SER A 22 27.18 10.60 -9.02
C SER A 22 27.26 12.02 -8.46
N GLU A 23 27.56 13.02 -9.29
CA GLU A 23 27.56 14.42 -8.84
C GLU A 23 26.11 14.95 -8.83
N PRO A 24 25.55 15.33 -7.67
CA PRO A 24 24.21 15.91 -7.61
C PRO A 24 24.21 17.32 -8.22
N THR A 25 23.16 17.65 -9.00
CA THR A 25 22.91 19.02 -9.44
C THR A 25 22.78 19.96 -8.23
N ARG A 26 23.16 21.24 -8.36
CA ARG A 26 23.04 22.23 -7.25
C ARG A 26 21.65 22.25 -6.61
N HIS A 27 20.58 22.25 -7.42
CA HIS A 27 19.20 22.20 -6.92
C HIS A 27 18.85 20.90 -6.17
N ALA A 28 19.45 19.77 -6.58
CA ALA A 28 19.29 18.50 -5.91
C ALA A 28 20.03 18.50 -4.57
N GLN A 29 21.23 19.08 -4.50
CA GLN A 29 22.03 19.19 -3.28
C GLN A 29 21.31 20.00 -2.20
N ASP A 30 20.73 21.15 -2.56
CA ASP A 30 19.92 21.97 -1.66
C ASP A 30 18.73 21.18 -1.11
N SER A 31 18.06 20.39 -1.96
CA SER A 31 16.93 19.56 -1.55
C SER A 31 17.36 18.45 -0.58
N MET A 32 18.48 17.78 -0.85
CA MET A 32 18.99 16.63 -0.08
C MET A 32 19.41 16.98 1.35
N SER A 33 19.69 18.25 1.65
CA SER A 33 19.92 18.71 3.02
C SER A 33 18.65 18.65 3.90
N ASN A 34 17.46 18.58 3.29
CA ASN A 34 16.18 18.53 3.99
C ASN A 34 15.71 17.10 4.32
N PHE A 35 16.35 16.08 3.74
CA PHE A 35 15.96 14.68 3.93
C PHE A 35 16.99 13.96 4.79
N TRP A 36 16.51 13.00 5.58
CA TRP A 36 17.31 12.27 6.56
C TRP A 36 17.39 10.79 6.20
N ALA A 37 18.53 10.19 6.53
CA ALA A 37 18.80 8.77 6.45
C ALA A 37 19.34 8.30 7.80
N THR A 38 18.96 7.10 8.21
CA THR A 38 19.31 6.52 9.50
C THR A 38 20.28 5.37 9.29
N VAL A 39 21.44 5.45 9.93
CA VAL A 39 22.38 4.34 10.02
C VAL A 39 22.17 3.66 11.36
N THR A 40 21.89 2.37 11.33
CA THR A 40 21.63 1.57 12.51
C THR A 40 22.67 0.47 12.63
N GLN A 41 23.22 0.34 13.82
CA GLN A 41 24.03 -0.80 14.20
C GLN A 41 23.31 -1.59 15.28
N MET A 42 23.18 -2.89 15.04
CA MET A 42 22.67 -3.83 16.03
C MET A 42 23.81 -4.73 16.49
N ARG A 43 23.96 -4.89 17.80
CA ARG A 43 24.94 -5.81 18.38
C ARG A 43 24.21 -6.88 19.18
N PRO A 44 24.48 -8.17 18.93
CA PRO A 44 24.08 -9.23 19.85
C PRO A 44 24.98 -9.12 21.09
N GLY A 45 24.46 -8.54 22.17
CA GLY A 45 25.23 -8.25 23.39
C GLY A 45 24.44 -8.61 24.64
N GLY A 46 24.35 -9.90 24.97
CA GLY A 46 23.65 -10.37 26.17
C GLY A 46 22.11 -10.35 26.02
N PRO A 47 21.35 -10.31 27.15
CA PRO A 47 19.88 -10.41 27.14
C PRO A 47 19.17 -9.17 26.58
N GLU A 48 19.89 -8.08 26.30
CA GLU A 48 19.33 -6.86 25.71
C GLU A 48 19.94 -6.59 24.34
N LEU A 49 19.10 -6.44 23.32
CA LEU A 49 19.52 -6.02 21.99
C LEU A 49 20.00 -4.56 22.04
N THR A 50 21.32 -4.35 22.05
CA THR A 50 21.90 -3.00 22.01
C THR A 50 21.81 -2.45 20.59
N ARG A 51 21.07 -1.34 20.45
CA ARG A 51 20.80 -0.69 19.16
C ARG A 51 21.33 0.72 19.20
N TYR A 52 22.06 1.09 18.15
CA TYR A 52 22.51 2.44 17.95
C TYR A 52 21.99 2.95 16.62
N ALA A 53 21.17 4.00 16.64
CA ALA A 53 20.66 4.64 15.44
C ALA A 53 21.19 6.08 15.36
N VAL A 54 21.78 6.45 14.22
CA VAL A 54 22.25 7.80 13.96
C VAL A 54 21.59 8.30 12.68
N SER A 55 20.76 9.33 12.81
CA SER A 55 20.15 10.00 11.69
C SER A 55 21.07 11.12 11.18
N ARG A 56 21.33 11.14 9.87
CA ARG A 56 22.13 12.14 9.16
C ARG A 56 21.35 12.62 7.93
N THR A 57 21.66 13.80 7.42
CA THR A 57 21.06 14.22 6.14
C THR A 57 21.56 13.34 5.00
N VAL A 58 20.75 13.14 3.95
CA VAL A 58 21.13 12.30 2.81
C VAL A 58 22.41 12.83 2.13
N ASN A 59 22.55 14.15 2.02
CA ASN A 59 23.77 14.78 1.52
C ASN A 59 25.00 14.39 2.36
N ASN A 60 24.89 14.46 3.69
CA ASN A 60 26.00 14.14 4.59
C ASN A 60 26.32 12.64 4.62
N LEU A 61 25.32 11.78 4.43
CA LEU A 61 25.52 10.33 4.43
C LEU A 61 26.17 9.86 3.13
N ILE A 62 25.68 10.31 1.97
CA ILE A 62 26.07 9.77 0.67
C ILE A 62 27.29 10.51 0.09
N TYR A 63 27.29 11.84 0.09
CA TYR A 63 28.25 12.62 -0.71
C TYR A 63 29.36 13.29 0.09
N ASN A 64 29.30 13.24 1.42
CA ASN A 64 30.45 13.65 2.23
C ASN A 64 31.59 12.62 2.11
N ASP A 65 32.83 13.08 2.15
CA ASP A 65 34.04 12.23 2.07
C ASP A 65 34.19 11.29 3.28
N ALA A 66 33.48 11.57 4.37
CA ALA A 66 33.49 10.72 5.56
C ALA A 66 32.88 9.33 5.28
N PRO A 67 33.49 8.23 5.74
CA PRO A 67 32.92 6.89 5.61
C PRO A 67 31.58 6.78 6.36
N ILE A 68 30.78 5.77 6.01
CA ILE A 68 29.57 5.45 6.75
C ILE A 68 30.01 4.84 8.08
N MET A 69 30.08 5.71 9.10
CA MET A 69 30.48 5.33 10.45
C MET A 69 29.28 4.86 11.25
N THR A 70 29.40 3.67 11.82
CA THR A 70 28.50 3.16 12.85
C THR A 70 28.86 3.78 14.21
N VAL A 71 27.98 3.62 15.20
CA VAL A 71 28.30 4.06 16.57
C VAL A 71 29.46 3.26 17.15
N GLY A 72 29.56 1.99 16.79
CA GLY A 72 30.71 1.15 17.09
C GLY A 72 32.01 1.72 16.56
N ASP A 73 32.05 2.13 15.29
CA ASP A 73 33.25 2.75 14.70
C ASP A 73 33.61 4.05 15.40
N THR A 74 32.60 4.81 15.80
CA THR A 74 32.77 6.07 16.54
C THR A 74 33.36 5.80 17.92
N VAL A 75 32.78 4.85 18.67
CA VAL A 75 33.25 4.44 20.00
C VAL A 75 34.68 3.88 19.91
N SER A 76 34.98 3.01 18.95
CA SER A 76 36.34 2.48 18.73
C SER A 76 37.35 3.57 18.39
N LYS A 77 36.95 4.62 17.66
CA LYS A 77 37.79 5.78 17.36
C LYS A 77 38.12 6.60 18.62
N TYR A 78 37.19 6.71 19.57
CA TYR A 78 37.39 7.40 20.85
C TYR A 78 38.07 6.51 21.92
N GLN A 79 37.90 5.19 21.84
CA GLN A 79 38.54 4.20 22.74
C GLN A 79 39.96 3.83 22.32
N ALA A 80 40.54 4.47 21.30
CA ALA A 80 41.97 4.38 20.99
C ALA A 80 42.89 5.08 22.03
N LEU A 81 42.36 5.43 23.21
CA LEU A 81 43.10 5.69 24.44
C LEU A 81 43.19 4.38 25.26
N PRO A 82 44.34 4.07 25.90
CA PRO A 82 44.74 2.70 26.20
C PRO A 82 43.91 2.09 27.32
N THR A 83 42.78 1.47 26.96
CA THR A 83 42.13 0.45 27.77
C THR A 83 41.55 -0.61 26.84
N SER A 84 42.15 -1.79 26.92
CA SER A 84 41.84 -2.98 26.15
C SER A 84 40.38 -3.41 26.36
N ILE A 85 39.50 -3.06 25.42
CA ILE A 85 38.24 -3.77 25.18
C ILE A 85 38.35 -4.34 23.77
N ASP A 86 38.37 -5.66 23.67
CA ASP A 86 38.44 -6.39 22.41
C ASP A 86 37.13 -6.13 21.62
N THR A 87 37.22 -5.34 20.55
CA THR A 87 36.06 -4.78 19.81
C THR A 87 35.71 -5.55 18.54
N LYS A 88 36.31 -6.73 18.29
CA LYS A 88 36.02 -7.57 17.12
C LYS A 88 34.72 -8.39 17.26
N GLY A 89 33.63 -7.75 17.70
CA GLY A 89 32.29 -8.34 17.62
C GLY A 89 31.68 -8.11 16.24
N LEU A 90 31.12 -9.17 15.63
CA LEU A 90 30.27 -9.07 14.42
C LEU A 90 29.11 -8.11 14.72
N GLY A 91 29.22 -6.86 14.28
CA GLY A 91 28.14 -5.89 14.34
C GLY A 91 27.31 -5.95 13.05
N LEU A 92 25.99 -6.00 13.18
CA LEU A 92 25.07 -5.88 12.06
C LEU A 92 24.95 -4.41 11.67
N ASN A 93 25.30 -4.07 10.41
CA ASN A 93 25.22 -2.70 9.91
C ASN A 93 24.03 -2.56 8.95
N ALA A 94 23.13 -1.63 9.24
CA ALA A 94 22.01 -1.27 8.39
C ALA A 94 22.04 0.22 8.05
N ALA A 95 21.85 0.57 6.79
CA ALA A 95 21.68 1.94 6.33
C ALA A 95 20.28 2.08 5.71
N ALA A 96 19.39 2.74 6.43
CA ALA A 96 18.07 3.10 5.94
C ALA A 96 18.12 4.50 5.34
N THR A 97 17.96 4.64 4.03
CA THR A 97 17.77 5.96 3.41
C THR A 97 16.32 6.34 3.56
N GLY A 98 16.03 7.34 4.40
CA GLY A 98 14.69 7.80 4.64
C GLY A 98 14.12 8.56 3.44
N VAL A 99 12.89 8.19 3.10
CA VAL A 99 11.84 9.09 2.58
C VAL A 99 11.87 9.45 1.10
N THR A 100 12.75 8.92 0.26
CA THR A 100 12.55 9.16 -1.19
C THR A 100 12.81 7.93 -2.01
N GLY A 101 11.80 7.58 -2.81
CA GLY A 101 11.79 6.48 -3.73
C GLY A 101 12.75 6.65 -4.91
N LYS A 102 14.00 7.03 -4.63
CA LYS A 102 15.05 7.26 -5.60
C LYS A 102 16.11 6.18 -5.50
N MET A 103 16.05 5.24 -6.43
CA MET A 103 16.98 4.10 -6.50
C MET A 103 18.44 4.53 -6.69
N GLU A 104 18.69 5.71 -7.26
CA GLU A 104 20.04 6.28 -7.40
C GLU A 104 20.73 6.49 -6.05
N TRP A 105 19.98 6.87 -5.01
CA TRP A 105 20.56 7.03 -3.67
C TRP A 105 21.02 5.69 -3.10
N MET A 106 20.25 4.61 -3.29
CA MET A 106 20.68 3.27 -2.89
C MET A 106 21.93 2.82 -3.65
N LYS A 107 22.02 3.12 -4.95
CA LYS A 107 23.23 2.87 -5.76
C LYS A 107 24.44 3.63 -5.25
N ASP A 108 24.29 4.91 -4.92
CA ASP A 108 25.41 5.71 -4.42
C ASP A 108 25.84 5.30 -3.00
N VAL A 109 24.89 4.85 -2.14
CA VAL A 109 25.23 4.18 -0.87
C VAL A 109 26.02 2.90 -1.12
N MET A 110 25.59 2.05 -2.07
CA MET A 110 26.32 0.83 -2.45
C MET A 110 27.74 1.13 -2.94
N LYS A 111 27.93 2.18 -3.77
CA LYS A 111 29.27 2.62 -4.21
C LYS A 111 30.15 3.01 -3.03
N LYS A 112 29.57 3.77 -2.08
CA LYS A 112 30.28 4.22 -0.89
C LYS A 112 30.70 3.06 0.00
N ILE A 113 29.80 2.12 0.28
CA ILE A 113 30.10 0.88 1.03
C ILE A 113 31.19 0.08 0.30
N SER A 114 31.07 -0.08 -1.03
CA SER A 114 32.06 -0.84 -1.82
C SER A 114 33.46 -0.22 -1.75
N THR A 115 33.54 1.11 -1.72
CA THR A 115 34.81 1.84 -1.58
C THR A 115 35.37 1.70 -0.17
N GLN A 116 34.51 1.81 0.85
CA GLN A 116 34.88 1.67 2.25
C GLN A 116 35.38 0.26 2.60
N GLU A 117 34.73 -0.78 2.07
CA GLU A 117 35.09 -2.19 2.28
C GLU A 117 36.23 -2.67 1.38
N GLY A 118 36.80 -1.79 0.55
CA GLY A 118 37.93 -2.10 -0.33
C GLY A 118 37.60 -3.12 -1.42
N TYR A 119 36.37 -3.14 -1.93
CA TYR A 119 35.99 -4.03 -3.03
C TYR A 119 36.77 -3.68 -4.30
N THR A 120 37.23 -4.70 -5.01
CA THR A 120 37.86 -4.54 -6.32
C THR A 120 36.85 -4.05 -7.34
N SER A 121 37.32 -3.38 -8.40
CA SER A 121 36.42 -2.93 -9.49
C SER A 121 35.62 -4.08 -10.11
N HIS A 122 36.18 -5.30 -10.14
CA HIS A 122 35.50 -6.48 -10.66
C HIS A 122 34.40 -7.00 -9.72
N GLU A 123 34.63 -7.01 -8.40
CA GLU A 123 33.59 -7.36 -7.42
C GLU A 123 32.45 -6.34 -7.44
N PHE A 124 32.79 -5.05 -7.51
CA PHE A 124 31.81 -3.98 -7.67
C PHE A 124 30.99 -4.14 -8.95
N GLU A 125 31.62 -4.43 -10.09
CA GLU A 125 30.90 -4.63 -11.36
C GLU A 125 29.95 -5.83 -11.30
N LYS A 126 30.35 -6.93 -10.65
CA LYS A 126 29.46 -8.09 -10.40
C LYS A 126 28.26 -7.71 -9.54
N LEU A 127 28.50 -7.00 -8.44
CA LEU A 127 27.47 -6.56 -7.51
C LEU A 127 26.49 -5.59 -8.17
N ALA A 128 27.03 -4.60 -8.87
CA ALA A 128 26.27 -3.58 -9.57
C ALA A 128 25.45 -4.18 -10.73
N SER A 129 26.03 -5.11 -11.50
CA SER A 129 25.32 -5.86 -12.52
C SER A 129 24.18 -6.69 -11.94
N PHE A 130 24.35 -7.27 -10.75
CA PHE A 130 23.30 -8.01 -10.07
C PHE A 130 22.13 -7.11 -9.70
N PHE A 131 22.36 -6.02 -8.95
CA PHE A 131 21.27 -5.12 -8.55
C PHE A 131 20.58 -4.45 -9.73
N ARG A 132 21.30 -4.17 -10.83
CA ARG A 132 20.69 -3.71 -12.09
C ARG A 132 19.78 -4.78 -12.70
N SER A 133 20.19 -6.04 -12.71
CA SER A 133 19.38 -7.13 -13.27
C SER A 133 18.13 -7.45 -12.44
N THR A 134 18.14 -7.10 -11.15
CA THR A 134 16.97 -7.22 -10.28
C THR A 134 16.05 -6.00 -10.34
N TRP A 135 16.54 -4.88 -10.89
CA TRP A 135 15.77 -3.66 -11.07
C TRP A 135 14.87 -3.74 -12.30
N ILE A 136 13.62 -4.17 -12.09
CA ILE A 136 12.58 -4.21 -13.13
C ILE A 136 11.43 -3.28 -12.69
N GLN A 137 11.15 -2.23 -13.47
CA GLN A 137 10.02 -1.31 -13.23
C GLN A 137 8.77 -1.76 -14.01
N MET A 138 7.60 -1.50 -13.44
CA MET A 138 6.26 -1.85 -13.96
C MET A 138 5.28 -0.67 -13.72
N PRO A 139 4.53 -0.20 -14.74
CA PRO A 139 4.67 -0.51 -16.16
C PRO A 139 5.95 0.12 -16.77
N ASP A 140 6.12 0.01 -18.09
CA ASP A 140 7.21 0.59 -18.89
C ASP A 140 7.52 2.08 -18.60
N GLU A 141 8.68 2.56 -19.08
CA GLU A 141 9.28 3.88 -18.77
C GLU A 141 8.39 5.11 -19.06
N THR A 142 7.22 4.93 -19.68
CA THR A 142 6.31 6.00 -20.10
C THR A 142 5.12 6.22 -19.16
N SER A 143 4.76 5.26 -18.31
CA SER A 143 3.52 5.29 -17.52
C SER A 143 3.75 5.81 -16.08
N SER A 144 2.74 6.46 -15.47
CA SER A 144 2.72 6.87 -14.06
C SER A 144 1.43 6.33 -13.41
N PRO A 145 1.46 5.63 -12.25
CA PRO A 145 2.58 5.42 -11.33
C PRO A 145 3.49 4.22 -11.67
N ARG A 146 4.78 4.32 -11.31
CA ARG A 146 5.82 3.30 -11.55
C ARG A 146 6.15 2.54 -10.28
N SER A 147 6.17 1.23 -10.36
CA SER A 147 6.42 0.33 -9.24
C SER A 147 7.54 -0.67 -9.59
N MET A 148 8.35 -1.08 -8.61
CA MET A 148 9.30 -2.16 -8.81
C MET A 148 8.56 -3.51 -8.82
N ARG A 149 8.91 -4.41 -9.75
CA ARG A 149 8.36 -5.78 -9.81
C ARG A 149 8.65 -6.49 -8.48
N PRO A 150 7.62 -6.92 -7.73
CA PRO A 150 7.83 -7.62 -6.47
C PRO A 150 8.59 -8.93 -6.67
N ARG A 151 9.67 -9.13 -5.92
CA ARG A 151 10.51 -10.35 -5.98
C ARG A 151 11.56 -10.35 -4.87
N TYR A 152 12.01 -11.54 -4.50
CA TYR A 152 13.25 -11.76 -3.77
C TYR A 152 14.26 -12.51 -4.64
N VAL A 153 15.54 -12.12 -4.58
CA VAL A 153 16.63 -12.76 -5.32
C VAL A 153 17.87 -12.80 -4.46
N LYS A 154 18.52 -13.97 -4.37
CA LYS A 154 19.79 -14.16 -3.67
C LYS A 154 20.84 -14.70 -4.64
N ARG A 155 22.06 -14.21 -4.54
CA ARG A 155 23.21 -14.65 -5.33
C ARG A 155 24.46 -14.72 -4.46
N ASP A 156 25.21 -15.80 -4.65
CA ASP A 156 26.52 -16.00 -4.03
C ASP A 156 27.57 -15.79 -5.12
N PHE A 157 28.52 -14.88 -4.92
CA PHE A 157 29.62 -14.64 -5.86
C PHE A 157 30.92 -15.25 -5.34
N GLU A 158 31.60 -16.00 -6.21
CA GLU A 158 32.97 -16.41 -5.98
C GLU A 158 33.92 -15.20 -6.10
N ARG A 159 34.74 -15.01 -5.07
CA ARG A 159 35.75 -13.95 -5.00
C ARG A 159 36.93 -14.37 -5.88
N ALA A 160 37.31 -13.52 -6.86
CA ALA A 160 38.42 -13.84 -7.75
C ALA A 160 39.73 -13.85 -6.96
N GLY A 161 40.46 -14.98 -7.01
CA GLY A 161 41.80 -15.08 -6.45
C GLY A 161 42.78 -14.19 -7.20
N HIS A 162 43.66 -13.51 -6.45
CA HIS A 162 44.82 -12.84 -7.02
C HIS A 162 45.91 -13.90 -7.24
N SER A 163 45.78 -14.68 -8.31
CA SER A 163 46.88 -15.52 -8.81
C SER A 163 47.60 -14.75 -9.90
N ASP A 164 48.58 -13.94 -9.49
CA ASP A 164 49.57 -13.39 -10.41
C ASP A 164 50.55 -14.50 -10.74
N SER A 165 50.32 -15.20 -11.86
CA SER A 165 51.34 -16.00 -12.53
C SER A 165 51.05 -16.00 -14.02
N GLY A 166 51.86 -15.24 -14.77
CA GLY A 166 51.89 -15.32 -16.22
C GLY A 166 52.55 -16.62 -16.67
N PHE A 167 52.01 -17.26 -17.70
CA PHE A 167 52.66 -17.48 -19.00
C PHE A 167 51.79 -18.35 -19.93
N ALA A 168 51.71 -17.90 -21.19
CA ALA A 168 51.59 -18.62 -22.47
C ALA A 168 50.45 -19.63 -22.79
N GLN A 169 49.68 -19.24 -23.81
CA GLN A 169 49.29 -19.96 -25.05
C GLN A 169 49.03 -21.48 -25.06
N GLY A 170 47.89 -21.86 -25.63
CA GLY A 170 47.80 -23.03 -26.53
C GLY A 170 46.49 -23.81 -26.54
N GLY A 171 45.71 -23.65 -27.62
CA GLY A 171 45.11 -24.75 -28.42
C GLY A 171 44.14 -25.79 -27.81
N GLN A 172 42.90 -25.76 -28.34
CA GLN A 172 42.05 -26.88 -28.78
C GLN A 172 41.55 -27.99 -27.81
N ALA A 173 40.21 -27.99 -27.69
CA ALA A 173 39.27 -29.08 -28.02
C ALA A 173 38.94 -30.22 -27.02
N VAL A 174 37.63 -30.58 -27.06
CA VAL A 174 36.96 -31.87 -26.77
C VAL A 174 36.44 -32.14 -25.33
N GLU A 175 35.11 -31.99 -25.21
CA GLU A 175 34.10 -33.02 -24.85
C GLU A 175 34.22 -33.90 -23.58
N ASN A 176 33.14 -33.86 -22.78
CA ASN A 176 32.53 -34.89 -21.91
C ASN A 176 33.43 -35.82 -21.06
N SER A 177 33.22 -35.80 -19.74
CA SER A 177 32.44 -36.84 -19.02
C SER A 177 32.60 -36.77 -17.51
N ARG A 178 31.48 -36.94 -16.81
CA ARG A 178 31.39 -37.36 -15.40
C ARG A 178 32.22 -38.63 -15.18
N LEU A 179 32.91 -38.74 -14.06
CA LEU A 179 32.83 -39.89 -13.14
C LEU A 179 33.52 -39.58 -11.80
N ASN A 180 32.89 -40.07 -10.74
CA ASN A 180 33.35 -40.08 -9.34
C ASN A 180 34.68 -40.84 -9.16
N LEU A 181 35.55 -40.35 -8.27
CA LEU A 181 36.38 -41.23 -7.45
C LEU A 181 36.68 -40.61 -6.08
N LYS A 182 36.58 -41.47 -5.06
CA LYS A 182 36.76 -41.22 -3.63
C LYS A 182 38.25 -41.03 -3.28
N ASN A 183 38.45 -40.15 -2.29
CA ASN A 183 39.47 -40.08 -1.24
C ASN A 183 40.92 -40.49 -1.58
N ALA A 184 41.83 -39.52 -1.46
CA ALA A 184 43.15 -39.74 -0.90
C ALA A 184 43.52 -38.52 -0.03
N ASP A 185 43.86 -38.80 1.23
CA ASP A 185 44.49 -37.87 2.16
C ASP A 185 45.83 -37.39 1.58
N THR A 186 45.96 -36.08 1.42
CA THR A 186 47.25 -35.40 1.42
C THR A 186 47.11 -34.10 2.18
N ASP A 187 47.79 -34.10 3.31
CA ASP A 187 48.10 -32.99 4.20
C ASP A 187 48.86 -31.90 3.43
N SER A 188 48.23 -30.75 3.19
CA SER A 188 48.95 -29.54 2.76
C SER A 188 48.16 -28.26 3.07
N CYS A 189 48.73 -27.47 3.97
CA CYS A 189 48.71 -26.01 4.09
C CYS A 189 47.37 -25.27 3.90
N ALA A 190 46.95 -24.61 4.98
CA ALA A 190 45.90 -23.61 5.05
C ALA A 190 46.04 -22.51 3.98
N GLU A 191 45.41 -22.71 2.83
CA GLU A 191 45.03 -21.62 1.93
C GLU A 191 43.73 -20.98 2.45
N GLY A 192 43.81 -19.70 2.82
CA GLY A 192 42.69 -18.95 3.36
C GLY A 192 41.55 -18.83 2.35
N SER A 193 40.58 -19.75 2.43
CA SER A 193 39.34 -19.68 1.65
C SER A 193 38.58 -18.40 2.02
N ARG A 194 38.71 -17.35 1.21
CA ARG A 194 37.91 -16.13 1.37
C ARG A 194 36.44 -16.48 1.13
N THR A 195 35.59 -16.10 2.09
CA THR A 195 34.15 -16.36 2.03
C THR A 195 33.54 -15.75 0.77
N PRO A 196 32.59 -16.44 0.11
CA PRO A 196 31.90 -15.93 -1.07
C PRO A 196 31.13 -14.65 -0.71
N LEU A 197 31.09 -13.69 -1.63
CA LEU A 197 30.31 -12.47 -1.47
C LEU A 197 28.83 -12.82 -1.66
N LYS A 198 28.09 -12.92 -0.58
CA LYS A 198 26.64 -13.19 -0.61
C LYS A 198 25.89 -11.87 -0.75
N SER A 199 24.90 -11.81 -1.63
CA SER A 199 24.09 -10.60 -1.81
C SER A 199 22.66 -10.96 -2.17
N SER A 200 21.71 -10.17 -1.69
CA SER A 200 20.30 -10.34 -2.02
C SER A 200 19.60 -9.02 -2.28
N ALA A 201 18.52 -9.07 -3.06
CA ALA A 201 17.66 -7.95 -3.37
C ALA A 201 16.20 -8.35 -3.15
N LEU A 202 15.46 -7.49 -2.45
CA LEU A 202 14.04 -7.64 -2.15
C LEU A 202 13.28 -6.39 -2.57
N TYR A 203 12.16 -6.59 -3.27
CA TYR A 203 11.20 -5.54 -3.59
C TYR A 203 9.82 -6.07 -3.22
N MET A 204 9.08 -5.34 -2.38
CA MET A 204 7.81 -5.82 -1.85
C MET A 204 6.81 -4.67 -1.65
N PRO A 205 5.54 -4.81 -2.10
CA PRO A 205 4.50 -3.85 -1.78
C PRO A 205 4.03 -4.01 -0.34
N PHE A 206 3.63 -2.91 0.31
CA PHE A 206 3.06 -2.96 1.65
C PHE A 206 2.01 -1.87 1.88
N PHE A 207 1.09 -2.13 2.80
CA PHE A 207 0.03 -1.17 3.14
C PHE A 207 0.55 -0.10 4.10
N SER A 208 0.09 1.13 3.89
CA SER A 208 0.41 2.25 4.75
C SER A 208 -0.79 3.20 4.84
N PHE A 209 -1.05 3.71 6.04
CA PHE A 209 -2.02 4.78 6.23
C PHE A 209 -1.37 6.13 5.93
N SER A 210 -2.12 7.02 5.27
CA SER A 210 -1.69 8.40 5.03
C SER A 210 -2.90 9.32 4.95
N LYS A 211 -2.65 10.64 4.93
CA LYS A 211 -3.66 11.63 4.60
C LYS A 211 -3.57 11.96 3.10
N TYR A 212 -4.69 11.92 2.40
CA TYR A 212 -4.82 12.47 1.05
C TYR A 212 -5.22 13.93 1.16
N HIS A 213 -4.53 14.81 0.46
CA HIS A 213 -4.79 16.26 0.47
C HIS A 213 -5.46 16.67 -0.82
N GLU A 214 -6.45 17.55 -0.73
CA GLU A 214 -7.11 18.13 -1.90
C GLU A 214 -6.12 18.92 -2.79
N ASN A 215 -4.95 19.32 -2.28
CA ASN A 215 -3.92 19.99 -3.07
C ASN A 215 -3.02 19.05 -3.90
N GLU A 216 -2.97 17.73 -3.61
CA GLU A 216 -2.33 16.75 -4.52
C GLU A 216 -3.01 16.73 -5.91
N ILE A 217 -4.23 17.30 -6.01
CA ILE A 217 -5.10 17.44 -7.19
C ILE A 217 -4.59 18.50 -8.17
N SER A 218 -3.93 19.57 -7.70
CA SER A 218 -3.53 20.72 -8.53
C SER A 218 -2.06 20.70 -8.97
N GLU A 219 -1.29 19.72 -8.49
CA GLU A 219 0.17 19.69 -8.61
C GLU A 219 0.69 18.82 -9.77
N ARG A 220 -0.16 17.95 -10.35
CA ARG A 220 0.20 17.16 -11.55
C ARG A 220 -0.18 17.86 -12.86
N ASP A 221 -1.17 18.77 -12.83
CA ASP A 221 -1.55 19.57 -13.99
C ASP A 221 -0.71 20.85 -14.05
N SER A 222 -0.01 21.02 -15.16
CA SER A 222 1.08 21.98 -15.32
C SER A 222 0.64 23.44 -15.14
N ARG A 223 0.75 24.00 -13.93
CA ARG A 223 1.01 25.42 -13.65
C ARG A 223 1.41 25.61 -12.18
N PRO A 224 2.50 26.32 -11.85
CA PRO A 224 2.82 26.67 -10.48
C PRO A 224 1.79 27.69 -9.99
N SER A 225 0.73 27.22 -9.35
CA SER A 225 -0.23 28.10 -8.69
C SER A 225 0.48 28.79 -7.52
N SER A 226 0.57 30.12 -7.60
CA SER A 226 1.06 31.05 -6.59
C SER A 226 0.24 31.05 -5.28
N ALA A 227 -0.66 30.08 -5.09
CA ALA A 227 -1.63 30.02 -4.02
C ALA A 227 -1.06 29.55 -2.67
N LEU A 228 0.13 28.92 -2.64
CA LEU A 228 0.75 28.45 -1.40
C LEU A 228 1.21 29.60 -0.47
N ASN A 229 1.07 30.85 -0.92
CA ASN A 229 1.46 32.05 -0.17
C ASN A 229 0.27 32.79 0.49
N SER A 230 -1.00 32.44 0.26
CA SER A 230 -2.11 33.35 0.61
C SER A 230 -3.07 32.94 1.73
N VAL A 231 -2.86 31.84 2.46
CA VAL A 231 -3.69 31.55 3.65
C VAL A 231 -2.79 31.16 4.83
N LYS A 232 -2.33 32.16 5.57
CA LYS A 232 -2.01 31.97 6.99
C LYS A 232 -3.35 32.07 7.72
N SER A 233 -4.00 30.94 7.97
CA SER A 233 -5.08 30.94 8.95
C SER A 233 -4.43 31.10 10.33
N THR A 234 -4.89 32.08 11.09
CA THR A 234 -4.36 32.41 12.42
C THR A 234 -4.68 31.35 13.49
N ASN A 235 -5.33 30.24 13.11
CA ASN A 235 -5.78 29.14 13.97
C ASN A 235 -5.29 27.74 13.51
N GLU A 236 -4.22 27.64 12.72
CA GLU A 236 -3.70 26.33 12.28
C GLU A 236 -3.11 25.54 13.46
N ARG A 237 -3.48 24.25 13.58
CA ARG A 237 -2.89 23.35 14.58
C ARG A 237 -1.40 23.13 14.26
N PRO A 238 -0.53 22.95 15.27
CA PRO A 238 0.91 22.72 15.04
C PRO A 238 1.21 21.59 14.04
N ASP A 239 0.42 20.52 14.06
CA ASP A 239 0.60 19.34 13.20
C ASP A 239 0.34 19.68 11.71
N GLU A 240 -0.66 20.52 11.42
CA GLU A 240 -0.99 20.95 10.06
C GLU A 240 0.10 21.84 9.47
N MET A 241 0.76 22.65 10.30
CA MET A 241 1.89 23.49 9.88
C MET A 241 3.11 22.64 9.49
N ILE A 242 3.43 21.63 10.30
CA ILE A 242 4.53 20.68 10.04
C ILE A 242 4.26 19.92 8.73
N GLU A 243 3.03 19.45 8.54
CA GLU A 243 2.61 18.73 7.35
C GLU A 243 2.74 19.58 6.08
N ARG A 244 2.31 20.84 6.12
CA ARG A 244 2.47 21.78 5.01
C ARG A 244 3.94 22.06 4.68
N GLU A 245 4.80 22.20 5.69
CA GLU A 245 6.23 22.40 5.48
C GLU A 245 6.89 21.16 4.84
N TYR A 246 6.49 19.96 5.27
CA TYR A 246 6.96 18.72 4.68
C TYR A 246 6.54 18.59 3.21
N LEU A 247 5.28 18.88 2.87
CA LEU A 247 4.80 18.89 1.47
C LEU A 247 5.61 19.86 0.60
N ARG A 248 5.90 21.06 1.11
CA ARG A 248 6.79 22.02 0.43
C ARG A 248 8.19 21.46 0.18
N LYS A 249 8.80 20.79 1.16
CA LYS A 249 10.12 20.16 1.00
C LYS A 249 10.09 19.03 -0.04
N ARG A 250 9.03 18.22 -0.04
CA ARG A 250 8.80 17.14 -1.00
C ARG A 250 8.60 17.66 -2.42
N GLN A 251 7.84 18.73 -2.62
CA GLN A 251 7.68 19.37 -3.93
C GLN A 251 9.01 19.91 -4.47
N LYS A 252 9.81 20.56 -3.62
CA LYS A 252 11.16 21.00 -4.00
C LYS A 252 12.03 19.84 -4.48
N LEU A 253 11.92 18.69 -3.83
CA LEU A 253 12.61 17.46 -4.24
C LEU A 253 12.10 16.97 -5.60
N PHE A 254 10.78 16.84 -5.78
CA PHE A 254 10.20 16.39 -7.05
C PHE A 254 10.59 17.31 -8.20
N LYS A 255 10.59 18.62 -7.98
CA LYS A 255 11.06 19.60 -8.96
C LYS A 255 12.56 19.46 -9.25
N ALA A 256 13.40 19.24 -8.24
CA ALA A 256 14.83 19.04 -8.43
C ALA A 256 15.15 17.76 -9.23
N TYR A 257 14.22 16.80 -9.25
CA TYR A 257 14.35 15.49 -9.88
C TYR A 257 13.25 15.23 -10.91
N GLU A 258 12.69 16.26 -11.53
CA GLU A 258 11.58 16.16 -12.50
C GLU A 258 11.88 15.23 -13.67
N LYS A 259 13.16 15.15 -14.07
CA LYS A 259 13.65 14.27 -15.14
C LYS A 259 13.99 12.85 -14.67
N ALA A 260 13.93 12.59 -13.38
CA ALA A 260 14.29 11.31 -12.78
C ALA A 260 13.05 10.57 -12.27
N VAL A 261 13.13 9.25 -12.26
CA VAL A 261 12.04 8.42 -11.74
C VAL A 261 12.02 8.46 -10.23
N ILE A 262 10.94 8.96 -9.66
CA ILE A 262 10.68 8.92 -8.22
C ILE A 262 9.48 8.03 -7.98
N HIS A 263 9.68 6.94 -7.24
CA HIS A 263 8.59 6.06 -6.87
C HIS A 263 7.85 6.63 -5.64
N GLY A 264 6.55 6.86 -5.78
CA GLY A 264 5.65 7.25 -4.69
C GLY A 264 4.87 6.06 -4.13
N SER A 265 4.09 6.31 -3.08
CA SER A 265 3.03 5.41 -2.65
C SER A 265 1.71 5.80 -3.32
N SER A 266 1.10 4.85 -4.03
CA SER A 266 -0.19 5.06 -4.70
C SER A 266 -1.33 4.80 -3.72
N PRO A 267 -2.42 5.57 -3.74
CA PRO A 267 -3.70 5.15 -3.17
C PRO A 267 -4.15 3.79 -3.69
N LEU A 268 -5.06 3.13 -2.97
CA LEU A 268 -5.50 1.76 -3.29
C LEU A 268 -6.04 1.65 -4.73
N ASP A 269 -6.95 2.53 -5.14
CA ASP A 269 -7.49 2.55 -6.50
C ASP A 269 -6.45 2.86 -7.57
N GLU A 270 -5.58 3.85 -7.32
CA GLU A 270 -4.48 4.21 -8.23
C GLU A 270 -3.42 3.12 -8.37
N TYR A 271 -3.38 2.14 -7.46
CA TYR A 271 -2.51 0.99 -7.59
C TYR A 271 -3.04 -0.03 -8.61
N GLN A 272 -4.36 -0.15 -8.74
CA GLN A 272 -5.01 -1.13 -9.62
C GLN A 272 -5.47 -0.52 -10.96
N TYR A 273 -5.96 0.71 -10.94
CA TYR A 273 -6.54 1.39 -12.08
C TYR A 273 -5.60 2.46 -12.62
N HIS A 274 -5.52 2.52 -13.94
CA HIS A 274 -4.81 3.59 -14.64
C HIS A 274 -5.79 4.71 -14.96
N PHE A 275 -5.45 5.92 -14.52
CA PHE A 275 -6.21 7.13 -14.78
C PHE A 275 -5.45 7.98 -15.81
N ASP A 276 -6.15 8.37 -16.87
CA ASP A 276 -5.59 9.26 -17.87
C ASP A 276 -5.51 10.70 -17.31
N GLY A 277 -4.73 11.55 -18.00
CA GLY A 277 -4.51 12.95 -17.61
C GLY A 277 -5.67 13.90 -17.95
N ASP A 278 -6.82 13.38 -18.35
CA ASP A 278 -7.98 14.21 -18.66
C ASP A 278 -8.78 14.58 -17.39
N ALA A 279 -9.66 15.57 -17.54
CA ALA A 279 -10.42 16.12 -16.42
C ALA A 279 -11.50 15.15 -15.88
N GLU A 280 -11.96 14.20 -16.68
CA GLU A 280 -12.94 13.20 -16.27
C GLU A 280 -12.27 12.08 -15.47
N SER A 281 -11.17 11.54 -15.99
CA SER A 281 -10.29 10.59 -15.30
C SER A 281 -9.79 11.12 -13.96
N SER A 282 -9.44 12.41 -13.88
CA SER A 282 -9.03 13.04 -12.62
C SER A 282 -10.19 13.11 -11.61
N LYS A 283 -11.40 13.41 -12.06
CA LYS A 283 -12.60 13.40 -11.20
C LYS A 283 -12.95 11.99 -10.72
N ASP A 284 -12.85 10.99 -11.60
CA ASP A 284 -13.10 9.59 -11.22
C ASP A 284 -12.07 9.11 -10.18
N ARG A 285 -10.78 9.38 -10.43
CA ARG A 285 -9.70 9.10 -9.48
C ARG A 285 -9.98 9.69 -8.10
N ASP A 286 -10.33 10.99 -8.07
CA ASP A 286 -10.56 11.69 -6.81
C ASP A 286 -11.84 11.19 -6.12
N SER A 287 -12.89 10.86 -6.89
CA SER A 287 -14.10 10.24 -6.37
C SER A 287 -13.80 8.90 -5.69
N ARG A 288 -13.05 8.02 -6.35
CA ARG A 288 -12.61 6.71 -5.81
C ARG A 288 -11.75 6.85 -4.57
N ASN A 289 -10.75 7.73 -4.61
CA ASN A 289 -9.89 8.02 -3.45
C ASN A 289 -10.67 8.60 -2.26
N ARG A 290 -11.78 9.31 -2.48
CA ARG A 290 -12.68 9.81 -1.42
C ARG A 290 -13.63 8.74 -0.90
N SER A 291 -14.01 7.80 -1.76
CA SER A 291 -14.97 6.74 -1.42
C SER A 291 -14.34 5.52 -0.78
N GLN A 292 -13.01 5.46 -0.64
CA GLN A 292 -12.32 4.30 -0.03
C GLN A 292 -13.03 3.78 1.22
N VAL A 293 -13.18 2.45 1.35
CA VAL A 293 -13.89 1.79 2.45
C VAL A 293 -13.36 2.27 3.81
N VAL A 294 -12.04 2.38 3.95
CA VAL A 294 -11.40 2.87 5.16
C VAL A 294 -11.72 4.33 5.45
N THR A 295 -11.72 5.19 4.43
CA THR A 295 -12.09 6.61 4.57
C THR A 295 -13.52 6.74 5.05
N ARG A 296 -14.44 5.96 4.46
CA ARG A 296 -15.85 5.92 4.87
C ARG A 296 -16.01 5.42 6.30
N CYS A 297 -15.31 4.34 6.67
CA CYS A 297 -15.35 3.77 8.01
C CYS A 297 -14.89 4.78 9.07
N ILE A 298 -13.73 5.43 8.85
CA ILE A 298 -13.20 6.47 9.76
C ILE A 298 -14.17 7.64 9.86
N THR A 299 -14.66 8.13 8.73
CA THR A 299 -15.57 9.27 8.70
C THR A 299 -16.87 8.95 9.46
N LYS A 300 -17.44 7.76 9.27
CA LYS A 300 -18.62 7.29 10.01
C LYS A 300 -18.34 7.19 11.51
N LEU A 301 -17.20 6.62 11.90
CA LEU A 301 -16.79 6.52 13.32
C LEU A 301 -16.66 7.91 13.96
N ARG A 302 -15.93 8.82 13.32
CA ARG A 302 -15.78 10.21 13.81
C ARG A 302 -17.11 10.93 13.96
N ARG A 303 -18.04 10.76 13.01
CA ARG A 303 -19.40 11.33 13.13
C ARG A 303 -20.14 10.76 14.35
N ARG A 304 -20.15 9.43 14.53
CA ARG A 304 -20.83 8.77 15.67
C ARG A 304 -20.28 9.24 17.02
N LEU A 305 -18.98 9.51 17.09
CA LEU A 305 -18.31 10.02 18.28
C LEU A 305 -18.72 11.47 18.58
N GLN A 306 -18.70 12.35 17.58
CA GLN A 306 -19.12 13.74 17.72
C GLN A 306 -20.61 13.89 18.12
N THR A 307 -21.49 13.00 17.65
CA THR A 307 -22.92 13.04 18.02
C THR A 307 -23.18 12.72 19.50
N LYS A 308 -22.25 12.04 20.18
CA LYS A 308 -22.37 11.78 21.63
C LYS A 308 -21.99 12.98 22.49
N GLU A 309 -21.18 13.90 21.98
CA GLU A 309 -20.66 15.05 22.73
C GLU A 309 -21.44 16.36 22.52
N ARG A 310 -22.28 16.48 21.48
CA ARG A 310 -23.10 17.68 21.24
C ARG A 310 -24.52 17.34 20.82
N HIS A 311 -25.46 17.52 21.75
CA HIS A 311 -26.76 18.08 21.35
C HIS A 311 -26.52 19.55 20.98
N THR A 312 -27.16 20.02 19.92
CA THR A 312 -27.23 21.40 19.38
C THR A 312 -26.30 21.72 18.20
N GLU A 313 -26.95 22.11 17.10
CA GLU A 313 -26.47 22.78 15.88
C GLU A 313 -25.81 21.92 14.79
N GLU A 314 -26.61 21.62 13.76
CA GLU A 314 -26.21 21.34 12.38
C GLU A 314 -25.41 22.54 11.84
N LEU A 315 -24.13 22.65 12.22
CA LEU A 315 -23.18 23.44 11.47
C LEU A 315 -22.67 22.54 10.33
N GLU A 316 -22.93 22.96 9.10
CA GLU A 316 -22.30 22.43 7.90
C GLU A 316 -20.79 22.30 8.17
N MET A 317 -20.33 21.06 8.37
CA MET A 317 -18.92 20.78 8.56
C MET A 317 -18.20 21.17 7.27
N ASP A 318 -17.36 22.20 7.35
CA ASP A 318 -16.30 22.44 6.36
C ASP A 318 -15.66 21.09 6.03
N GLN A 319 -15.72 20.71 4.75
CA GLN A 319 -15.12 19.45 4.32
C GLN A 319 -13.62 19.51 4.66
N PRO A 320 -13.08 18.53 5.40
CA PRO A 320 -11.68 18.60 5.77
C PRO A 320 -10.83 18.55 4.50
N ASN A 321 -9.89 19.50 4.36
CA ASN A 321 -8.94 19.59 3.24
C ASN A 321 -8.06 18.34 3.06
N CYS A 322 -8.13 17.40 4.01
CA CYS A 322 -7.49 16.10 3.92
C CYS A 322 -8.34 14.98 4.55
N TRP A 323 -8.19 13.76 4.05
CA TRP A 323 -8.88 12.59 4.58
C TRP A 323 -7.94 11.37 4.66
N PRO A 324 -8.17 10.44 5.60
CA PRO A 324 -7.33 9.26 5.76
C PRO A 324 -7.60 8.24 4.64
N ILE A 325 -6.55 7.70 4.04
CA ILE A 325 -6.61 6.68 2.98
C ILE A 325 -5.59 5.57 3.22
N ILE A 326 -5.83 4.41 2.60
CA ILE A 326 -4.79 3.38 2.44
C ILE A 326 -3.99 3.68 1.17
N ARG A 327 -2.67 3.59 1.30
CA ARG A 327 -1.74 3.58 0.18
C ARG A 327 -0.94 2.30 0.12
N VAL A 328 -0.63 1.88 -1.09
CA VAL A 328 0.34 0.82 -1.39
C VAL A 328 1.72 1.47 -1.56
N GLY A 329 2.54 1.31 -0.53
CA GLY A 329 3.96 1.64 -0.57
C GLY A 329 4.79 0.48 -1.12
N GLN A 330 6.08 0.73 -1.34
CA GLN A 330 7.06 -0.27 -1.72
C GLN A 330 8.27 -0.23 -0.80
N LEU A 331 8.70 -1.41 -0.36
CA LEU A 331 9.94 -1.66 0.35
C LEU A 331 10.99 -2.12 -0.66
N TRP A 332 12.17 -1.52 -0.61
CA TRP A 332 13.35 -1.99 -1.33
C TRP A 332 14.46 -2.27 -0.34
N ALA A 333 15.05 -3.45 -0.42
CA ALA A 333 16.09 -3.88 0.50
C ALA A 333 17.20 -4.66 -0.23
N TRP A 334 18.45 -4.28 0.01
CA TRP A 334 19.63 -4.94 -0.53
C TRP A 334 20.52 -5.42 0.61
N THR A 335 20.89 -6.71 0.61
CA THR A 335 21.95 -7.22 1.47
C THR A 335 23.25 -7.35 0.68
N ILE A 336 24.35 -6.92 1.28
CA ILE A 336 25.68 -6.96 0.69
C ILE A 336 26.63 -7.64 1.68
N ALA A 337 27.32 -8.68 1.20
CA ALA A 337 28.31 -9.46 1.92
C ALA A 337 27.82 -10.08 3.25
N ASP A 338 26.51 -10.24 3.44
CA ASP A 338 25.89 -10.56 4.74
C ASP A 338 26.36 -9.65 5.90
N ALA A 339 26.85 -8.44 5.59
CA ALA A 339 27.32 -7.46 6.57
C ALA A 339 26.47 -6.18 6.56
N TRP A 340 26.02 -5.78 5.38
CA TRP A 340 25.28 -4.54 5.17
C TRP A 340 23.87 -4.80 4.68
N LEU A 341 22.89 -4.11 5.27
CA LEU A 341 21.52 -3.99 4.77
C LEU A 341 21.25 -2.55 4.35
N ILE A 342 20.91 -2.31 3.08
CA ILE A 342 20.45 -1.02 2.57
C ILE A 342 18.95 -1.09 2.36
N THR A 343 18.16 -0.22 2.99
CA THR A 343 16.71 -0.17 2.81
C THR A 343 16.20 1.21 2.42
N SER A 344 15.13 1.24 1.64
CA SER A 344 14.37 2.44 1.31
C SER A 344 12.89 2.08 1.15
N THR A 345 12.01 3.06 1.37
CA THR A 345 10.57 2.89 1.18
C THR A 345 9.98 4.05 0.38
N SER A 346 8.90 3.78 -0.36
CA SER A 346 8.13 4.83 -1.05
C SER A 346 7.11 5.53 -0.15
N CYS A 347 7.10 5.23 1.16
CA CYS A 347 6.07 5.71 2.08
C CYS A 347 6.22 7.19 2.38
N ALA A 348 5.17 7.94 2.04
CA ALA A 348 4.96 9.33 2.40
C ALA A 348 4.09 9.41 3.66
N LYS A 349 4.70 9.26 4.85
CA LYS A 349 4.10 9.92 6.02
C LYS A 349 4.78 11.27 6.21
N SER A 350 3.95 12.29 6.03
CA SER A 350 4.05 13.56 6.73
C SER A 350 4.20 13.29 8.22
N GLU A 351 5.00 14.10 8.89
CA GLU A 351 5.36 14.06 10.31
C GLU A 351 6.53 13.12 10.69
N ALA A 352 7.56 13.80 11.19
CA ALA A 352 8.69 13.30 11.97
C ALA A 352 9.65 12.31 11.29
N GLN A 353 10.92 12.48 11.64
CA GLN A 353 12.04 11.63 11.25
C GLN A 353 11.65 10.14 11.27
N SER A 354 11.79 9.46 10.13
CA SER A 354 11.92 8.00 10.04
C SER A 354 10.88 7.16 10.83
N SER A 355 9.59 7.52 10.85
CA SER A 355 8.53 6.76 11.55
C SER A 355 8.51 5.27 11.19
N PHE A 356 8.76 4.92 9.91
CA PHE A 356 8.87 3.52 9.49
C PHE A 356 10.03 2.77 10.17
N VAL A 357 11.20 3.40 10.32
CA VAL A 357 12.36 2.77 10.96
C VAL A 357 12.10 2.59 12.46
N TYR A 358 11.46 3.59 13.09
CA TYR A 358 11.03 3.50 14.49
C TYR A 358 9.95 2.43 14.68
N ASP A 359 8.96 2.35 13.79
CA ASP A 359 7.91 1.32 13.79
C ASP A 359 8.50 -0.09 13.69
N VAL A 360 9.49 -0.29 12.82
CA VAL A 360 10.24 -1.56 12.72
C VAL A 360 10.97 -1.83 14.02
N PHE A 361 11.64 -0.85 14.62
CA PHE A 361 12.35 -1.06 15.89
C PHE A 361 11.40 -1.34 17.05
N GLU A 362 10.25 -0.71 17.09
CA GLU A 362 9.23 -0.99 18.10
C GLU A 362 8.69 -2.41 17.94
N HIS A 363 8.42 -2.83 16.70
CA HIS A 363 8.05 -4.21 16.40
C HIS A 363 9.11 -5.21 16.85
N LEU A 364 10.39 -4.96 16.54
CA LEU A 364 11.52 -5.77 17.02
C LEU A 364 11.61 -5.81 18.54
N LYS A 365 11.22 -4.73 19.24
CA LYS A 365 11.21 -4.69 20.70
C LYS A 365 10.10 -5.58 21.25
N ARG A 366 8.88 -5.50 20.69
CA ARG A 366 7.75 -6.35 21.10
C ARG A 366 8.05 -7.84 20.88
N LEU A 367 8.63 -8.21 19.74
CA LEU A 367 9.03 -9.61 19.49
C LEU A 367 10.04 -10.13 20.50
N ALA A 368 10.96 -9.29 20.97
CA ALA A 368 11.93 -9.65 22.01
C ALA A 368 11.28 -9.75 23.41
N GLU A 369 10.16 -9.08 23.64
CA GLU A 369 9.42 -9.10 24.91
C GLU A 369 8.40 -10.26 24.98
N GLU A 370 7.82 -10.65 23.83
CA GLU A 370 6.78 -11.68 23.72
C GLU A 370 7.34 -13.10 23.49
N GLY A 371 8.57 -13.24 23.00
CA GLY A 371 9.18 -14.52 22.64
C GLY A 371 10.19 -15.06 23.66
N ASP A 372 10.36 -16.39 23.68
CA ASP A 372 11.45 -17.12 24.37
C ASP A 372 12.82 -16.94 23.64
N GLN A 373 12.83 -16.26 22.48
CA GLN A 373 14.02 -15.91 21.73
C GLN A 373 14.59 -14.57 22.20
N VAL A 374 15.43 -14.65 23.24
CA VAL A 374 16.20 -13.54 23.83
C VAL A 374 17.17 -12.86 22.85
N THR A 375 17.38 -13.40 21.64
CA THR A 375 18.37 -12.91 20.68
C THR A 375 17.73 -12.19 19.51
N GLY A 376 17.96 -10.87 19.41
CA GLY A 376 17.64 -10.08 18.22
C GLY A 376 18.37 -10.54 16.95
N PRO A 377 18.08 -9.92 15.78
CA PRO A 377 18.60 -10.42 14.51
C PRO A 377 20.13 -10.43 14.48
N ALA A 378 20.71 -11.60 14.23
CA ALA A 378 22.15 -11.82 14.17
C ALA A 378 22.73 -11.51 12.78
N THR A 379 21.91 -11.59 11.73
CA THR A 379 22.33 -11.37 10.34
C THR A 379 21.46 -10.34 9.63
N PRO A 380 21.96 -9.66 8.56
CA PRO A 380 21.13 -8.80 7.73
C PRO A 380 19.93 -9.52 7.11
N GLY A 381 20.08 -10.82 6.87
CA GLY A 381 19.00 -11.66 6.37
C GLY A 381 17.86 -11.83 7.37
N GLU A 382 18.18 -12.08 8.64
CA GLU A 382 17.18 -12.14 9.72
C GLU A 382 16.50 -10.80 9.94
N LEU A 383 17.26 -9.70 9.93
CA LEU A 383 16.67 -8.36 10.02
C LEU A 383 15.75 -8.07 8.83
N LEU A 384 16.12 -8.51 7.62
CA LEU A 384 15.27 -8.38 6.44
C LEU A 384 13.96 -9.18 6.60
N LYS A 385 14.02 -10.41 7.12
CA LYS A 385 12.84 -11.22 7.43
C LYS A 385 11.90 -10.49 8.40
N MET A 386 12.43 -9.95 9.50
CA MET A 386 11.63 -9.19 10.47
C MET A 386 11.02 -7.90 9.87
N ILE A 387 11.73 -7.21 8.97
CA ILE A 387 11.16 -6.05 8.25
C ILE A 387 10.01 -6.50 7.34
N VAL A 388 10.15 -7.62 6.65
CA VAL A 388 9.09 -8.20 5.81
C VAL A 388 7.87 -8.56 6.65
N GLU A 389 8.06 -9.23 7.79
CA GLU A 389 7.00 -9.55 8.75
C GLU A 389 6.29 -8.28 9.23
N HIS A 390 7.03 -7.22 9.57
CA HIS A 390 6.46 -5.92 9.93
C HIS A 390 5.57 -5.34 8.82
N CYS A 391 6.04 -5.37 7.58
CA CYS A 391 5.30 -4.86 6.43
C CYS A 391 4.00 -5.65 6.15
N VAL A 392 4.02 -6.98 6.31
CA VAL A 392 2.83 -7.83 6.17
C VAL A 392 1.83 -7.57 7.31
N SER A 393 2.35 -7.36 8.52
CA SER A 393 1.56 -7.08 9.73
C SER A 393 0.78 -5.75 9.65
N ALA A 394 1.06 -4.90 8.66
CA ALA A 394 0.33 -3.64 8.45
C ALA A 394 -1.18 -3.84 8.26
N TYR A 395 -1.62 -5.00 7.76
CA TYR A 395 -3.04 -5.36 7.62
C TYR A 395 -3.76 -5.45 8.98
N GLU A 396 -3.07 -5.97 10.00
CA GLU A 396 -3.60 -6.14 11.37
C GLU A 396 -3.20 -5.01 12.32
N LYS A 397 -2.25 -4.15 11.92
CA LYS A 397 -1.78 -3.04 12.75
C LYS A 397 -2.95 -2.08 13.02
N GLN A 398 -3.23 -1.90 14.30
CA GLN A 398 -4.25 -0.96 14.75
C GLN A 398 -3.76 0.48 14.61
N VAL A 399 -4.65 1.36 14.12
CA VAL A 399 -4.41 2.79 13.99
C VAL A 399 -5.42 3.54 14.85
N ASN A 400 -4.95 4.58 15.54
CA ASN A 400 -5.81 5.48 16.30
C ASN A 400 -6.69 6.30 15.34
N ILE A 401 -8.01 6.22 15.50
CA ILE A 401 -8.98 6.88 14.59
C ILE A 401 -9.47 8.24 15.09
N GLY A 402 -9.07 8.64 16.31
CA GLY A 402 -9.33 9.96 16.89
C GLY A 402 -8.43 10.26 18.08
N ASP A 403 -8.59 11.46 18.64
CA ASP A 403 -7.83 11.97 19.79
C ASP A 403 -8.49 11.60 21.14
N GLU A 404 -9.44 10.66 21.14
CA GLU A 404 -10.19 10.26 22.34
C GLU A 404 -9.38 9.35 23.27
N GLU A 405 -9.72 9.39 24.57
CA GLU A 405 -9.28 8.40 25.55
C GLU A 405 -10.47 7.53 26.03
N PRO A 406 -10.41 6.19 25.88
CA PRO A 406 -9.34 5.41 25.26
C PRO A 406 -9.37 5.52 23.72
N PRO A 407 -8.20 5.54 23.05
CA PRO A 407 -8.12 5.71 21.61
C PRO A 407 -8.85 4.57 20.91
N GLN A 408 -9.84 4.91 20.10
CA GLN A 408 -10.52 3.91 19.28
C GLN A 408 -9.57 3.46 18.18
N GLN A 409 -9.06 2.26 18.36
CA GLN A 409 -8.07 1.62 17.50
C GLN A 409 -8.77 0.67 16.53
N ARG A 410 -8.45 0.77 15.24
CA ARG A 410 -8.89 -0.20 14.23
C ARG A 410 -7.78 -0.59 13.28
N SER A 411 -7.74 -1.86 12.89
CA SER A 411 -6.91 -2.37 11.80
C SER A 411 -7.64 -2.32 10.46
N ILE A 412 -6.91 -2.46 9.35
CA ILE A 412 -7.51 -2.53 7.99
C ILE A 412 -8.57 -3.63 7.97
N ARG A 413 -8.21 -4.82 8.45
CA ARG A 413 -9.13 -5.95 8.60
C ARG A 413 -10.45 -5.57 9.29
N GLN A 414 -10.36 -4.94 10.47
CA GLN A 414 -11.54 -4.59 11.25
C GLN A 414 -12.42 -3.57 10.53
N MET A 415 -11.83 -2.65 9.76
CA MET A 415 -12.58 -1.62 9.03
C MET A 415 -13.39 -2.21 7.88
N PHE A 416 -12.81 -3.17 7.14
CA PHE A 416 -13.52 -3.92 6.12
C PHE A 416 -14.62 -4.79 6.75
N SER A 417 -14.32 -5.49 7.85
CA SER A 417 -15.32 -6.28 8.59
C SER A 417 -16.47 -5.41 9.11
N ASP A 418 -16.17 -4.24 9.70
CA ASP A 418 -17.18 -3.29 10.17
C ASP A 418 -18.06 -2.78 8.99
N SER A 419 -17.47 -2.50 7.83
CA SER A 419 -18.21 -2.08 6.62
C SER A 419 -19.15 -3.18 6.10
N ILE A 420 -18.66 -4.42 6.03
CA ILE A 420 -19.47 -5.59 5.66
C ILE A 420 -20.62 -5.76 6.66
N ASN A 421 -20.33 -5.72 7.96
CA ASN A 421 -21.35 -5.87 9.00
C ASN A 421 -22.41 -4.75 8.98
N ASP A 422 -22.02 -3.52 8.69
CA ASP A 422 -22.97 -2.42 8.50
C ASP A 422 -23.90 -2.69 7.30
N THR A 423 -23.37 -3.27 6.22
CA THR A 423 -24.18 -3.68 5.05
C THR A 423 -25.11 -4.85 5.39
N VAL A 424 -24.64 -5.85 6.15
CA VAL A 424 -25.48 -6.96 6.66
C VAL A 424 -26.65 -6.44 7.46
N ARG A 425 -26.41 -5.49 8.38
CA ARG A 425 -27.49 -4.91 9.19
C ARG A 425 -28.52 -4.20 8.31
N GLY A 426 -28.07 -3.41 7.34
CA GLY A 426 -28.94 -2.75 6.38
C GLY A 426 -29.79 -3.72 5.56
N GLU A 427 -29.17 -4.80 5.06
CA GLU A 427 -29.87 -5.87 4.34
C GLU A 427 -30.95 -6.52 5.21
N THR A 428 -30.61 -6.87 6.45
CA THR A 428 -31.55 -7.50 7.40
C THR A 428 -32.70 -6.57 7.74
N ASP A 429 -32.46 -5.27 7.88
CA ASP A 429 -33.51 -4.29 8.15
C ASP A 429 -34.45 -4.13 6.94
N LEU A 430 -33.92 -4.15 5.71
CA LEU A 430 -34.74 -4.16 4.49
C LEU A 430 -35.57 -5.44 4.37
N PHE A 431 -34.98 -6.60 4.64
CA PHE A 431 -35.71 -7.86 4.60
C PHE A 431 -36.81 -7.92 5.68
N ARG A 432 -36.56 -7.35 6.86
CA ARG A 432 -37.59 -7.21 7.90
C ARG A 432 -38.71 -6.26 7.50
N LEU A 433 -38.41 -5.17 6.80
CA LEU A 433 -39.43 -4.28 6.26
C LEU A 433 -40.36 -5.03 5.29
N PHE A 434 -39.80 -5.94 4.49
CA PHE A 434 -40.60 -6.83 3.65
C PHE A 434 -41.45 -7.83 4.46
N LEU A 435 -40.91 -8.40 5.54
CA LEU A 435 -41.62 -9.38 6.37
C LEU A 435 -42.71 -8.81 7.29
N LYS A 436 -42.63 -7.54 7.71
CA LYS A 436 -43.62 -6.87 8.60
C LYS A 436 -44.94 -6.57 7.88
N ARG A 437 -45.57 -7.63 7.39
CA ARG A 437 -46.88 -7.67 6.76
C ARG A 437 -47.91 -8.06 7.82
N ASP A 438 -48.27 -7.12 8.70
CA ASP A 438 -49.47 -7.25 9.53
C ASP A 438 -50.66 -6.46 8.93
N PRO A 439 -51.91 -6.95 9.03
CA PRO A 439 -53.09 -6.36 8.40
C PRO A 439 -53.69 -5.21 9.25
N PRO A 440 -54.74 -4.52 8.77
CA PRO A 440 -54.78 -3.44 7.79
C PRO A 440 -54.90 -2.07 8.50
N ALA A 441 -53.90 -1.63 9.27
CA ALA A 441 -53.93 -0.29 9.89
C ALA A 441 -53.06 0.72 9.13
N GLU A 442 -51.90 0.30 8.61
CA GLU A 442 -51.03 1.12 7.74
C GLU A 442 -50.38 0.22 6.70
N GLY A 443 -50.98 0.15 5.50
CA GLY A 443 -50.42 -0.63 4.40
C GLY A 443 -49.03 -0.12 3.99
N LEU A 444 -48.16 -1.05 3.61
CA LEU A 444 -46.92 -0.75 2.90
C LEU A 444 -47.29 0.02 1.62
N THR A 445 -46.97 1.32 1.55
CA THR A 445 -47.24 2.15 0.37
C THR A 445 -46.20 1.84 -0.71
N THR A 446 -46.57 1.98 -1.98
CA THR A 446 -45.65 1.87 -3.12
C THR A 446 -44.42 2.74 -2.93
N GLU A 447 -44.58 3.92 -2.34
CA GLU A 447 -43.49 4.86 -1.99
C GLU A 447 -42.50 4.28 -0.95
N LYS A 448 -43.00 3.64 0.13
CA LYS A 448 -42.12 2.98 1.12
C LYS A 448 -41.31 1.85 0.48
N LEU A 449 -41.91 1.11 -0.45
CA LEU A 449 -41.25 0.01 -1.16
C LEU A 449 -40.23 0.52 -2.20
N GLN A 450 -40.53 1.62 -2.89
CA GLN A 450 -39.59 2.32 -3.78
C GLN A 450 -38.39 2.86 -2.99
N ASN A 451 -38.61 3.48 -1.83
CA ASN A 451 -37.52 3.93 -0.96
C ASN A 451 -36.66 2.77 -0.46
N ALA A 452 -37.28 1.67 -0.04
CA ALA A 452 -36.56 0.45 0.33
C ALA A 452 -35.75 -0.14 -0.83
N THR A 453 -36.24 -0.04 -2.07
CA THR A 453 -35.51 -0.46 -3.28
C THR A 453 -34.30 0.44 -3.55
N LEU A 454 -34.44 1.76 -3.37
CA LEU A 454 -33.32 2.70 -3.47
C LEU A 454 -32.26 2.44 -2.40
N ASP A 455 -32.67 2.16 -1.17
CA ASP A 455 -31.75 1.83 -0.08
C ASP A 455 -31.05 0.48 -0.32
N ALA A 456 -31.76 -0.52 -0.84
CA ALA A 456 -31.16 -1.78 -1.28
C ALA A 456 -30.11 -1.57 -2.38
N ALA A 457 -30.39 -0.70 -3.36
CA ALA A 457 -29.45 -0.35 -4.43
C ALA A 457 -28.19 0.35 -3.88
N LYS A 458 -28.33 1.23 -2.88
CA LYS A 458 -27.17 1.86 -2.20
C LYS A 458 -26.32 0.82 -1.46
N LEU A 459 -26.95 -0.12 -0.74
CA LEU A 459 -26.22 -1.20 -0.08
C LEU A 459 -25.52 -2.12 -1.07
N LEU A 460 -26.14 -2.37 -2.24
CA LEU A 460 -25.53 -3.14 -3.32
C LEU A 460 -24.31 -2.43 -3.92
N TYR A 461 -24.39 -1.11 -4.09
CA TYR A 461 -23.25 -0.29 -4.49
C TYR A 461 -22.12 -0.39 -3.45
N ASP A 462 -22.46 -0.21 -2.17
CA ASP A 462 -21.51 -0.25 -1.06
C ASP A 462 -20.79 -1.60 -0.94
N ILE A 463 -21.50 -2.73 -1.10
CA ILE A 463 -20.87 -4.05 -1.00
C ILE A 463 -20.00 -4.37 -2.23
N LYS A 464 -20.35 -3.84 -3.41
CA LYS A 464 -19.50 -3.97 -4.61
C LYS A 464 -18.19 -3.21 -4.46
N ASP A 465 -18.27 -1.98 -3.97
CA ASP A 465 -17.10 -1.15 -3.63
C ASP A 465 -16.17 -1.87 -2.64
N VAL A 466 -16.75 -2.46 -1.57
CA VAL A 466 -16.00 -3.30 -0.62
C VAL A 466 -15.32 -4.49 -1.30
N ARG A 467 -16.00 -5.20 -2.20
CA ARG A 467 -15.43 -6.35 -2.91
C ARG A 467 -14.30 -5.94 -3.85
N ASP A 468 -14.47 -4.83 -4.57
CA ASP A 468 -13.45 -4.32 -5.49
C ASP A 468 -12.18 -3.95 -4.72
N GLU A 469 -12.30 -3.24 -3.59
CA GLU A 469 -11.15 -2.92 -2.74
C GLU A 469 -10.53 -4.15 -2.07
N LEU A 470 -11.33 -5.12 -1.61
CA LEU A 470 -10.83 -6.40 -1.08
C LEU A 470 -10.01 -7.14 -2.14
N ASN A 471 -10.43 -7.11 -3.41
CA ASN A 471 -9.67 -7.72 -4.50
C ASN A 471 -8.31 -7.01 -4.71
N ILE A 472 -8.25 -5.68 -4.56
CA ILE A 472 -6.96 -4.94 -4.59
C ILE A 472 -6.08 -5.37 -3.41
N LEU A 473 -6.63 -5.45 -2.19
CA LEU A 473 -5.89 -5.92 -1.01
C LEU A 473 -5.37 -7.34 -1.20
N LYS A 474 -6.18 -8.24 -1.76
CA LYS A 474 -5.82 -9.62 -2.09
C LYS A 474 -4.67 -9.68 -3.07
N ASN A 475 -4.67 -8.86 -4.12
CA ASN A 475 -3.57 -8.79 -5.08
C ASN A 475 -2.25 -8.39 -4.40
N VAL A 476 -2.27 -7.38 -3.53
CA VAL A 476 -1.08 -6.97 -2.77
C VAL A 476 -0.63 -8.07 -1.79
N ALA A 477 -1.55 -8.70 -1.08
CA ALA A 477 -1.26 -9.79 -0.15
C ALA A 477 -0.63 -11.00 -0.85
N ASN A 478 -1.12 -11.38 -2.03
CA ASN A 478 -0.53 -12.44 -2.86
C ASN A 478 0.92 -12.11 -3.26
N LEU A 479 1.19 -10.85 -3.59
CA LEU A 479 2.55 -10.40 -3.90
C LEU A 479 3.47 -10.45 -2.67
N GLN A 480 2.95 -10.09 -1.49
CA GLN A 480 3.67 -10.23 -0.23
C GLN A 480 3.97 -11.69 0.09
N GLN A 481 2.98 -12.57 -0.02
CA GLN A 481 3.12 -14.01 0.22
C GLN A 481 4.18 -14.62 -0.69
N ARG A 482 4.18 -14.26 -1.98
CA ARG A 482 5.19 -14.72 -2.93
C ARG A 482 6.60 -14.30 -2.49
N VAL A 483 6.79 -13.03 -2.16
CA VAL A 483 8.11 -12.51 -1.74
C VAL A 483 8.56 -13.14 -0.43
N GLN A 484 7.66 -13.30 0.54
CA GLN A 484 7.97 -13.94 1.83
C GLN A 484 8.33 -15.41 1.64
N SER A 485 7.59 -16.14 0.80
CA SER A 485 7.87 -17.53 0.45
C SER A 485 9.24 -17.69 -0.21
N ASP A 486 9.56 -16.83 -1.18
CA ASP A 486 10.86 -16.84 -1.85
C ASP A 486 12.02 -16.53 -0.88
N LEU A 487 11.77 -15.65 0.09
CA LEU A 487 12.71 -15.30 1.16
C LEU A 487 12.98 -16.51 2.07
N GLU A 488 11.94 -17.14 2.63
CA GLU A 488 12.08 -18.30 3.53
C GLU A 488 12.80 -19.47 2.86
N LYS A 489 12.41 -19.81 1.62
CA LYS A 489 13.04 -20.89 0.84
C LYS A 489 14.55 -20.67 0.66
N SER A 490 15.01 -19.42 0.68
CA SER A 490 16.42 -19.08 0.54
C SER A 490 17.25 -19.25 1.82
N PHE A 491 16.60 -19.27 2.98
CA PHE A 491 17.22 -19.48 4.29
C PHE A 491 17.17 -20.94 4.73
N THR A 492 16.16 -21.71 4.31
CA THR A 492 15.90 -23.08 4.77
C THR A 492 16.49 -24.18 3.88
N LYS A 493 17.51 -23.89 3.04
CA LYS A 493 18.16 -24.87 2.14
C LYS A 493 18.48 -26.20 2.85
N GLY A 494 17.64 -27.21 2.68
CA GLY A 494 17.84 -28.56 3.20
C GLY A 494 16.74 -29.13 4.12
N SER A 495 15.74 -28.34 4.52
CA SER A 495 14.60 -28.86 5.30
C SER A 495 13.35 -28.97 4.41
N ASN A 496 12.86 -30.21 4.21
CA ASN A 496 11.62 -30.52 3.49
C ASN A 496 10.36 -30.26 4.35
N ASN A 497 10.39 -29.26 5.24
CA ASN A 497 9.20 -28.93 6.01
C ASN A 497 8.33 -27.98 5.18
N ASN A 498 7.18 -28.50 4.77
CA ASN A 498 6.11 -27.84 4.03
C ASN A 498 5.38 -26.78 4.89
N ASP A 499 6.10 -25.97 5.65
CA ASP A 499 5.49 -24.97 6.56
C ASP A 499 5.20 -23.66 5.82
N GLU A 500 4.66 -23.75 4.60
CA GLU A 500 4.07 -22.61 3.87
C GLU A 500 2.86 -22.01 4.64
N ARG A 501 2.33 -22.77 5.62
CA ARG A 501 1.26 -22.36 6.54
C ARG A 501 1.72 -21.44 7.66
N ASP A 502 3.02 -21.31 7.93
CA ASP A 502 3.52 -20.45 9.01
C ASP A 502 3.81 -19.01 8.53
N LEU A 503 3.63 -18.73 7.25
CA LEU A 503 3.82 -17.39 6.71
C LEU A 503 2.68 -16.47 7.12
N THR A 504 3.00 -15.35 7.75
CA THR A 504 2.03 -14.30 8.11
C THR A 504 1.22 -13.84 6.90
N ALA A 505 1.82 -13.77 5.71
CA ALA A 505 1.10 -13.35 4.51
C ALA A 505 0.07 -14.38 4.03
N THR A 506 0.26 -15.67 4.33
CA THR A 506 -0.74 -16.72 4.05
C THR A 506 -2.00 -16.47 4.87
N TYR A 507 -1.85 -16.18 6.17
CA TYR A 507 -2.99 -15.81 7.02
C TYR A 507 -3.73 -14.58 6.49
N VAL A 508 -3.01 -13.54 6.05
CA VAL A 508 -3.64 -12.33 5.48
C VAL A 508 -4.43 -12.67 4.21
N CYS A 509 -3.89 -13.52 3.33
CA CYS A 509 -4.59 -13.95 2.11
C CYS A 509 -5.86 -14.73 2.44
N ASP A 510 -5.78 -15.66 3.39
CA ASP A 510 -6.91 -16.49 3.81
C ASP A 510 -8.01 -15.64 4.47
N ASP A 511 -7.66 -14.70 5.35
CA ASP A 511 -8.62 -13.81 6.00
C ASP A 511 -9.33 -12.89 4.99
N ILE A 512 -8.59 -12.30 4.03
CA ILE A 512 -9.19 -11.50 2.95
C ILE A 512 -10.15 -12.36 2.10
N ALA A 513 -9.78 -13.61 1.80
CA ALA A 513 -10.64 -14.53 1.07
C ALA A 513 -11.92 -14.88 1.84
N GLU A 514 -11.86 -15.00 3.17
CA GLU A 514 -13.05 -15.18 3.99
C GLU A 514 -13.95 -13.94 4.00
N LEU A 515 -13.37 -12.73 4.10
CA LEU A 515 -14.13 -11.47 3.99
C LEU A 515 -14.81 -11.35 2.61
N GLU A 516 -14.13 -11.73 1.53
CA GLU A 516 -14.67 -11.74 0.17
C GLU A 516 -15.87 -12.69 0.05
N LYS A 517 -15.79 -13.91 0.60
CA LYS A 517 -16.90 -14.87 0.63
C LYS A 517 -18.12 -14.33 1.38
N VAL A 518 -17.90 -13.65 2.51
CA VAL A 518 -19.00 -13.05 3.27
C VAL A 518 -19.64 -11.91 2.46
N ALA A 519 -18.82 -11.05 1.85
CA ALA A 519 -19.30 -9.95 1.02
C ALA A 519 -20.08 -10.43 -0.22
N GLU A 520 -19.64 -11.53 -0.84
CA GLU A 520 -20.33 -12.18 -1.97
C GLU A 520 -21.72 -12.68 -1.57
N ARG A 521 -21.83 -13.39 -0.43
CA ARG A 521 -23.13 -13.86 0.07
C ARG A 521 -24.12 -12.72 0.32
N ILE A 522 -23.63 -11.58 0.82
CA ILE A 522 -24.46 -10.39 1.08
C ILE A 522 -24.90 -9.74 -0.22
N ASN A 523 -24.00 -9.64 -1.20
CA ASN A 523 -24.34 -9.16 -2.54
C ASN A 523 -25.46 -10.01 -3.17
N ASP A 524 -25.40 -11.34 -3.03
CA ASP A 524 -26.43 -12.25 -3.55
C ASP A 524 -27.75 -12.12 -2.78
N ALA A 525 -27.70 -11.98 -1.45
CA ALA A 525 -28.88 -11.70 -0.63
C ALA A 525 -29.56 -10.39 -1.02
N LEU A 526 -28.80 -9.31 -1.21
CA LEU A 526 -29.31 -8.01 -1.66
C LEU A 526 -29.95 -8.08 -3.04
N ASN A 527 -29.35 -8.78 -4.00
CA ASN A 527 -29.96 -8.99 -5.32
C ASN A 527 -31.31 -9.72 -5.21
N THR A 528 -31.40 -10.69 -4.30
CA THR A 528 -32.66 -11.41 -4.02
C THR A 528 -33.70 -10.46 -3.41
N THR A 529 -33.33 -9.65 -2.42
CA THR A 529 -34.23 -8.67 -1.78
C THR A 529 -34.72 -7.61 -2.78
N ILE A 530 -33.87 -7.11 -3.68
CA ILE A 530 -34.27 -6.20 -4.76
C ILE A 530 -35.30 -6.87 -5.68
N THR A 531 -35.03 -8.10 -6.12
CA THR A 531 -35.94 -8.84 -7.01
C THR A 531 -37.30 -9.08 -6.34
N LEU A 532 -37.32 -9.39 -5.03
CA LEU A 532 -38.55 -9.54 -4.25
C LEU A 532 -39.33 -8.23 -4.15
N HIS A 533 -38.65 -7.10 -3.91
CA HIS A 533 -39.29 -5.78 -3.88
C HIS A 533 -39.88 -5.41 -5.25
N GLU A 534 -39.14 -5.59 -6.34
CA GLU A 534 -39.61 -5.32 -7.71
C GLU A 534 -40.85 -6.16 -8.05
N SER A 535 -40.83 -7.45 -7.71
CA SER A 535 -41.99 -8.33 -7.90
C SER A 535 -43.22 -7.86 -7.12
N GLU A 536 -43.05 -7.32 -5.91
CA GLU A 536 -44.18 -6.84 -5.11
C GLU A 536 -44.69 -5.48 -5.61
N ILE A 537 -43.80 -4.59 -6.08
CA ILE A 537 -44.22 -3.36 -6.76
C ILE A 537 -45.12 -3.70 -7.95
N ALA A 538 -44.69 -4.65 -8.80
CA ALA A 538 -45.47 -5.08 -9.96
C ALA A 538 -46.84 -5.68 -9.57
N ASN A 539 -46.88 -6.45 -8.46
CA ASN A 539 -48.12 -7.01 -7.94
C ASN A 539 -49.07 -5.93 -7.41
N LEU A 540 -48.56 -4.95 -6.66
CA LEU A 540 -49.35 -3.81 -6.18
C LEU A 540 -49.91 -2.98 -7.32
N GLU A 541 -49.11 -2.68 -8.34
CA GLU A 541 -49.53 -1.97 -9.55
C GLU A 541 -50.61 -2.75 -10.30
N ALA A 542 -50.48 -4.07 -10.43
CA ALA A 542 -51.50 -4.91 -11.05
C ALA A 542 -52.83 -4.91 -10.27
N ILE A 543 -52.78 -4.97 -8.93
CA ILE A 543 -53.97 -4.87 -8.07
C ILE A 543 -54.63 -3.50 -8.21
N GLU A 544 -53.83 -2.43 -8.26
CA GLU A 544 -54.34 -1.07 -8.44
C GLU A 544 -54.96 -0.89 -9.82
N ALA A 545 -54.29 -1.34 -10.89
CA ALA A 545 -54.83 -1.32 -12.24
C ALA A 545 -56.15 -2.09 -12.34
N ALA A 546 -56.27 -3.26 -11.69
CA ALA A 546 -57.52 -4.01 -11.63
C ALA A 546 -58.63 -3.27 -10.86
N LYS A 547 -58.29 -2.55 -9.78
CA LYS A 547 -59.25 -1.70 -9.05
C LYS A 547 -59.68 -0.50 -9.89
N GLN A 548 -58.76 0.17 -10.58
CA GLN A 548 -59.07 1.28 -11.49
C GLN A 548 -59.93 0.80 -12.66
N GLY A 549 -59.60 -0.34 -13.27
CA GLY A 549 -60.41 -0.97 -14.31
C GLY A 549 -61.85 -1.24 -13.88
N ARG A 550 -62.06 -1.71 -12.64
CA ARG A 550 -63.42 -1.87 -12.06
C ARG A 550 -64.15 -0.54 -11.89
N LYS A 551 -63.47 0.52 -11.45
CA LYS A 551 -64.07 1.87 -11.34
C LYS A 551 -64.44 2.43 -12.70
N ILE A 552 -63.55 2.31 -13.69
CA ILE A 552 -63.81 2.73 -15.07
C ILE A 552 -65.00 1.96 -15.62
N PHE A 553 -65.03 0.63 -15.45
CA PHE A 553 -66.16 -0.19 -15.90
C PHE A 553 -67.49 0.27 -15.28
N ALA A 554 -67.53 0.50 -13.96
CA ALA A 554 -68.73 1.00 -13.29
C ALA A 554 -69.14 2.38 -13.82
N PHE A 555 -68.19 3.30 -13.99
CA PHE A 555 -68.43 4.62 -14.57
C PHE A 555 -68.97 4.51 -16.00
N THR A 556 -68.37 3.68 -16.85
CA THR A 556 -68.82 3.44 -18.23
C THR A 556 -70.24 2.90 -18.27
N VAL A 557 -70.59 1.92 -17.42
CA VAL A 557 -71.96 1.40 -17.33
C VAL A 557 -72.94 2.51 -16.96
N VAL A 558 -72.62 3.33 -15.97
CA VAL A 558 -73.43 4.50 -15.59
C VAL A 558 -73.56 5.48 -16.75
N THR A 559 -72.46 5.85 -17.40
CA THR A 559 -72.49 6.78 -18.56
C THR A 559 -73.34 6.25 -19.70
N ILE A 560 -73.26 4.96 -20.05
CA ILE A 560 -74.10 4.36 -21.11
C ILE A 560 -75.58 4.51 -20.77
N ILE A 561 -75.98 4.22 -19.52
CA ILE A 561 -77.37 4.35 -19.07
C ILE A 561 -77.85 5.80 -19.16
N PHE A 562 -77.06 6.76 -18.66
CA PHE A 562 -77.46 8.16 -18.59
C PHE A 562 -77.36 8.93 -19.91
N VAL A 563 -76.49 8.51 -20.84
CA VAL A 563 -76.37 9.10 -22.20
C VAL A 563 -77.40 8.49 -23.16
N SER A 564 -77.76 7.22 -22.99
CA SER A 564 -78.78 6.55 -23.83
C SER A 564 -80.21 6.83 -23.37
N ALA A 565 -80.40 7.47 -22.21
CA ALA A 565 -81.69 8.01 -21.81
C ALA A 565 -81.98 9.28 -22.63
N PRO A 566 -83.08 9.36 -23.40
CA PRO A 566 -83.41 10.56 -24.17
C PRO A 566 -83.63 11.72 -23.20
N ILE A 567 -82.90 12.84 -23.38
CA ILE A 567 -83.10 14.09 -22.66
C ILE A 567 -84.59 14.47 -22.75
N PRO A 568 -85.39 14.39 -21.67
CA PRO A 568 -86.63 15.12 -21.63
C PRO A 568 -86.26 16.54 -21.22
N SER A 569 -86.52 17.51 -22.10
CA SER A 569 -86.59 18.96 -21.80
C SER A 569 -85.37 19.83 -22.16
N VAL A 570 -84.94 19.89 -23.43
CA VAL A 570 -84.45 21.18 -24.01
C VAL A 570 -84.78 21.29 -25.51
N VAL A 571 -85.99 20.95 -25.95
CA VAL A 571 -86.55 21.49 -27.21
C VAL A 571 -88.07 21.53 -27.08
N VAL A 572 -88.63 22.69 -26.71
CA VAL A 572 -89.79 23.37 -27.31
C VAL A 572 -90.16 24.51 -26.35
N GLN A 573 -89.44 25.64 -26.46
CA GLN A 573 -90.00 26.95 -26.11
C GLN A 573 -89.35 28.02 -26.98
N CYS A 574 -89.58 27.92 -28.29
CA CYS A 574 -89.28 28.98 -29.26
C CYS A 574 -90.35 28.95 -30.37
N ARG A 575 -90.94 30.12 -30.63
CA ARG A 575 -92.02 30.48 -31.60
C ARG A 575 -93.45 30.12 -31.16
N SER A 576 -94.45 31.00 -31.22
CA SER A 576 -94.62 32.21 -32.04
C SER A 576 -95.57 33.24 -31.40
N ARG A 577 -95.15 34.50 -31.47
CA ARG A 577 -95.96 35.74 -31.34
C ARG A 577 -96.43 36.14 -32.76
N GLN A 578 -97.58 36.82 -32.86
CA GLN A 578 -98.30 37.34 -34.06
C GLN A 578 -99.28 36.35 -34.73
N GLU A 579 -100.52 36.66 -35.14
CA GLU A 579 -101.50 37.78 -35.08
C GLU A 579 -102.80 37.22 -35.77
N PRO A 580 -104.00 37.86 -35.80
CA PRO A 580 -104.28 39.29 -35.95
C PRO A 580 -105.12 39.95 -34.84
#